data_AF-A0A1L8EZR6-F1
#
_entry.id   AF-A0A1L8EZR6-F1
#
_cell.length_a   1.000
_cell.length_b   1.000
_cell.length_c   1.000
_cell.angle_alpha   90.00
_cell.angle_beta   90.00
_cell.angle_gamma   90.00
#
_symmetry.space_group_name_H-M   'P 1'
#
loop_
_entity.id
_entity.type
_entity.pdbx_description
1 polymer ?
#
loop_
_entity_poly.entity_id
_entity_poly.type
_entity_poly.pdbx_seq_one_letter_code
_entity_poly.pdbx_strand_id
1 'polypeptide(L)'
;MADPTELLRCVRERHRTEHLQEDSVPTETSAEQKKVENNVGALFDACKKNQGKIQLVLEREPHTHYLRKGLRYLSDSYECLDSSRPWICYWIVHSMALLDEPIPEPLASDVCQFLTRCQDPNGGFCGGPGQQSHLAPTFAAVNALCTIGTEEAFDVINREKLLAFLWSLKQPDGSFTMHIGGEVDVRSAYCAASVASLTNIMTSELFDGTAEWIARCQNWEGGFGGVPGMEAHGGYTFCGLAALVILQRVHLLDLRSLLRWVTCRQMRFEGGFQGRCNKLVDGCYSFWQGGLLPLLHRTLHAEGDSAISLANWMFDQQALQEYILLCCQCPSGGLLDKPGKSRDFYHTCYCLSGLSIAQHFGSGDILHEVIVGVPENRLQPTHPVYNIGPDKVARAVVHFMKMKVPEATNSSKN
;
A
#
# COMPACT_ATOMS: atom_id res chain seq x y z
N MET A 1 -13.59 -13.00 -36.65
CA MET A 1 -12.50 -12.00 -36.69
C MET A 1 -12.37 -11.49 -35.27
N ALA A 2 -11.23 -11.73 -34.61
CA ALA A 2 -11.00 -11.25 -33.25
C ALA A 2 -10.97 -9.71 -33.23
N ASP A 3 -11.57 -9.12 -32.19
CA ASP A 3 -11.73 -7.68 -32.02
C ASP A 3 -10.35 -7.01 -31.78
N PRO A 4 -9.97 -5.93 -32.50
CA PRO A 4 -8.71 -5.22 -32.33
C PRO A 4 -8.49 -4.54 -30.96
N THR A 5 -9.33 -4.80 -29.96
CA THR A 5 -9.20 -4.41 -28.55
C THR A 5 -8.30 -5.35 -27.71
N GLU A 6 -7.88 -6.50 -28.25
CA GLU A 6 -7.19 -7.58 -27.50
C GLU A 6 -5.65 -7.49 -27.40
N LEU A 7 -4.98 -6.45 -27.95
CA LEU A 7 -3.51 -6.42 -27.93
C LEU A 7 -2.95 -5.67 -26.70
N LEU A 8 -2.17 -6.40 -25.89
CA LEU A 8 -1.39 -5.86 -24.76
C LEU A 8 -0.60 -4.63 -25.19
N ARG A 9 -0.58 -3.60 -24.35
CA ARG A 9 0.16 -2.36 -24.60
C ARG A 9 1.63 -2.65 -24.83
N CYS A 10 2.23 -3.50 -24.01
CA CYS A 10 3.66 -3.82 -24.02
C CYS A 10 4.14 -4.54 -25.31
N VAL A 11 3.24 -5.16 -26.09
CA VAL A 11 3.61 -5.87 -27.33
C VAL A 11 3.34 -5.08 -28.62
N ARG A 12 2.70 -3.90 -28.51
CA ARG A 12 2.43 -3.01 -29.66
C ARG A 12 3.75 -2.56 -30.30
N GLU A 13 3.79 -2.46 -31.62
CA GLU A 13 5.02 -2.06 -32.33
C GLU A 13 5.57 -0.72 -31.88
N ARG A 14 4.68 0.26 -31.67
CA ARG A 14 5.05 1.59 -31.16
C ARG A 14 5.65 1.57 -29.75
N HIS A 15 5.46 0.53 -28.95
CA HIS A 15 5.94 0.51 -27.57
C HIS A 15 7.48 0.58 -27.48
N ARG A 16 8.19 0.14 -28.52
CA ARG A 16 9.65 0.23 -28.60
C ARG A 16 10.18 1.66 -28.59
N THR A 17 9.36 2.66 -28.91
CA THR A 17 9.78 4.08 -28.84
C THR A 17 9.81 4.62 -27.41
N GLU A 18 9.32 3.86 -26.44
CA GLU A 18 9.27 4.27 -25.02
C GLU A 18 10.58 4.00 -24.26
N HIS A 19 11.55 3.32 -24.88
CA HIS A 19 12.88 3.09 -24.29
C HIS A 19 13.57 4.39 -23.88
N LEU A 20 14.41 4.31 -22.84
CA LEU A 20 15.23 5.44 -22.39
C LEU A 20 16.08 5.99 -23.54
N GLN A 21 15.98 7.30 -23.74
CA GLN A 21 16.91 8.09 -24.55
C GLN A 21 17.88 8.78 -23.60
N GLU A 22 19.17 8.45 -23.68
CA GLU A 22 20.21 8.99 -22.79
C GLU A 22 20.96 10.20 -23.37
N ASP A 23 20.55 10.67 -24.56
CA ASP A 23 21.11 11.84 -25.24
C ASP A 23 22.65 11.82 -25.38
N SER A 24 23.22 10.61 -25.52
CA SER A 24 24.67 10.36 -25.57
C SER A 24 25.44 10.77 -24.31
N VAL A 25 24.77 10.92 -23.16
CA VAL A 25 25.37 11.25 -21.85
C VAL A 25 25.10 10.10 -20.86
N PRO A 26 25.92 9.03 -20.88
CA PRO A 26 25.72 7.91 -19.98
C PRO A 26 26.05 8.29 -18.53
N THR A 27 25.22 7.82 -17.61
CA THR A 27 25.41 7.94 -16.16
C THR A 27 25.10 6.60 -15.48
N GLU A 28 25.40 6.46 -14.20
CA GLU A 28 24.97 5.28 -13.43
C GLU A 28 23.45 5.08 -13.51
N THR A 29 22.68 6.16 -13.43
CA THR A 29 21.22 6.12 -13.58
C THR A 29 20.80 5.56 -14.94
N SER A 30 21.34 6.08 -16.05
CA SER A 30 20.93 5.61 -17.38
C SER A 30 21.40 4.17 -17.64
N ALA A 31 22.58 3.80 -17.13
CA ALA A 31 23.11 2.45 -17.25
C ALA A 31 22.24 1.42 -16.52
N GLU A 32 21.84 1.70 -15.28
CA GLU A 32 20.96 0.80 -14.51
C GLU A 32 19.54 0.75 -15.08
N GLN A 33 18.98 1.88 -15.52
CA GLN A 33 17.67 1.91 -16.16
C GLN A 33 17.64 1.05 -17.44
N LYS A 34 18.67 1.17 -18.30
CA LYS A 34 18.78 0.32 -19.50
C LYS A 34 18.88 -1.17 -19.18
N LYS A 35 19.61 -1.55 -18.12
CA LYS A 35 19.67 -2.96 -17.69
C LYS A 35 18.29 -3.49 -17.32
N VAL A 36 17.50 -2.68 -16.59
CA VAL A 36 16.13 -3.03 -16.23
C VAL A 36 15.23 -3.11 -17.47
N GLU A 37 15.28 -2.12 -18.37
CA GLU A 37 14.50 -2.13 -19.61
C GLU A 37 14.82 -3.35 -20.48
N ASN A 38 16.09 -3.77 -20.55
CA ASN A 38 16.48 -4.97 -21.29
C ASN A 38 15.87 -6.24 -20.66
N ASN A 39 15.91 -6.36 -19.33
CA ASN A 39 15.35 -7.52 -18.62
C ASN A 39 13.82 -7.60 -18.77
N VAL A 40 13.13 -6.46 -18.64
CA VAL A 40 11.68 -6.36 -18.83
C VAL A 40 11.31 -6.58 -20.30
N GLY A 41 12.04 -5.95 -21.22
CA GLY A 41 11.84 -6.09 -22.66
C GLY A 41 11.98 -7.52 -23.16
N ALA A 42 12.89 -8.31 -22.57
CA ALA A 42 13.01 -9.73 -22.88
C ALA A 42 11.73 -10.54 -22.55
N LEU A 43 11.03 -10.19 -21.46
CA LEU A 43 9.75 -10.80 -21.09
C LEU A 43 8.63 -10.37 -22.04
N PHE A 44 8.60 -9.09 -22.43
CA PHE A 44 7.63 -8.57 -23.41
C PHE A 44 7.82 -9.21 -24.80
N ASP A 45 9.06 -9.34 -25.27
CA ASP A 45 9.37 -10.00 -26.54
C ASP A 45 9.03 -11.50 -26.50
N ALA A 46 9.20 -12.18 -25.36
CA ALA A 46 8.75 -13.56 -25.19
C ALA A 46 7.22 -13.69 -25.34
N CYS A 47 6.47 -12.73 -24.81
CA CYS A 47 5.02 -12.66 -25.00
C CYS A 47 4.64 -12.44 -26.48
N LYS A 48 5.34 -11.53 -27.17
CA LYS A 48 5.12 -11.23 -28.58
C LYS A 48 5.38 -12.42 -29.51
N LYS A 49 6.44 -13.21 -29.27
CA LYS A 49 6.78 -14.40 -30.08
C LYS A 49 5.68 -15.45 -30.10
N ASN A 50 4.86 -15.51 -29.06
CA ASN A 50 3.70 -16.40 -28.96
C ASN A 50 2.43 -15.81 -29.60
N GLN A 51 2.55 -14.78 -30.45
CA GLN A 51 1.47 -14.10 -31.17
C GLN A 51 0.34 -13.58 -30.27
N GLY A 52 0.63 -13.20 -29.03
CA GLY A 52 -0.41 -12.76 -28.09
C GLY A 52 -1.35 -13.88 -27.62
N LYS A 53 -1.07 -15.15 -27.94
CA LYS A 53 -1.81 -16.31 -27.40
C LYS A 53 -1.49 -16.58 -25.93
N ILE A 54 -0.52 -15.88 -25.35
CA ILE A 54 -0.31 -15.92 -23.89
C ILE A 54 -1.45 -15.14 -23.26
N GLN A 55 -2.46 -15.86 -22.78
CA GLN A 55 -3.36 -15.29 -21.80
C GLN A 55 -2.53 -14.98 -20.54
N LEU A 56 -2.54 -13.74 -20.09
CA LEU A 56 -1.92 -13.43 -18.80
C LEU A 56 -2.76 -14.06 -17.71
N VAL A 57 -2.09 -14.81 -16.84
CA VAL A 57 -2.71 -15.51 -15.72
C VAL A 57 -1.99 -15.09 -14.44
N LEU A 58 -2.77 -14.75 -13.43
CA LEU A 58 -2.33 -14.64 -12.06
C LEU A 58 -2.22 -16.04 -11.48
N GLU A 59 -1.02 -16.45 -11.06
CA GLU A 59 -0.71 -17.79 -10.54
C GLU A 59 -1.22 -17.96 -9.10
N ARG A 60 -2.55 -17.89 -8.93
CA ARG A 60 -3.23 -17.87 -7.63
C ARG A 60 -2.84 -19.04 -6.74
N GLU A 61 -2.96 -20.27 -7.23
CA GLU A 61 -2.68 -21.47 -6.44
C GLU A 61 -1.25 -21.50 -5.88
N PRO A 62 -0.19 -21.28 -6.69
CA PRO A 62 1.16 -21.09 -6.17
C PRO A 62 1.27 -19.97 -5.12
N HIS A 63 0.61 -18.83 -5.34
CA HIS A 63 0.63 -17.70 -4.40
C HIS A 63 -0.04 -18.06 -3.07
N THR A 64 -1.23 -18.65 -3.10
CA THR A 64 -1.97 -19.14 -1.94
C THR A 64 -1.16 -20.16 -1.15
N HIS A 65 -0.52 -21.11 -1.83
CA HIS A 65 0.33 -22.11 -1.17
C HIS A 65 1.53 -21.45 -0.44
N TYR A 66 2.22 -20.52 -1.11
CA TYR A 66 3.33 -19.76 -0.53
C TYR A 66 2.89 -18.97 0.73
N LEU A 67 1.75 -18.30 0.65
CA LEU A 67 1.16 -17.50 1.73
C LEU A 67 0.75 -18.36 2.94
N ARG A 68 0.00 -19.46 2.71
CA ARG A 68 -0.44 -20.38 3.77
C ARG A 68 0.74 -20.99 4.51
N LYS A 69 1.81 -21.35 3.81
CA LYS A 69 3.05 -21.85 4.44
C LYS A 69 3.69 -20.76 5.30
N GLY A 70 3.80 -19.54 4.78
CA GLY A 70 4.41 -18.39 5.47
C GLY A 70 3.71 -18.00 6.77
N LEU A 71 2.40 -18.20 6.87
CA LEU A 71 1.65 -17.87 8.09
C LEU A 71 1.95 -18.82 9.26
N ARG A 72 2.53 -20.00 8.97
CA ARG A 72 2.88 -21.03 9.97
C ARG A 72 4.38 -21.10 10.23
N TYR A 73 5.19 -21.07 9.18
CA TYR A 73 6.62 -21.30 9.28
C TYR A 73 7.39 -20.39 8.32
N LEU A 74 8.48 -19.82 8.85
CA LEU A 74 9.44 -19.01 8.12
C LEU A 74 10.82 -19.64 8.30
N SER A 75 11.65 -19.59 7.26
CA SER A 75 13.07 -19.94 7.36
C SER A 75 13.86 -18.87 8.10
N ASP A 76 15.08 -19.22 8.52
CA ASP A 76 16.10 -18.31 9.09
C ASP A 76 16.36 -17.04 8.25
N SER A 77 16.11 -17.10 6.93
CA SER A 77 16.17 -15.93 6.06
C SER A 77 15.25 -14.77 6.48
N TYR A 78 14.26 -15.01 7.36
CA TYR A 78 13.36 -14.00 7.92
C TYR A 78 13.80 -13.47 9.30
N GLU A 79 14.96 -13.87 9.82
CA GLU A 79 15.51 -13.33 11.08
C GLU A 79 15.66 -11.81 11.05
N CYS A 80 15.96 -11.22 9.87
CA CYS A 80 16.00 -9.77 9.69
C CYS A 80 14.65 -9.07 9.89
N LEU A 81 13.54 -9.84 9.92
CA LEU A 81 12.18 -9.37 10.15
C LEU A 81 11.61 -9.86 11.49
N ASP A 82 12.43 -10.32 12.43
CA ASP A 82 11.96 -10.73 13.77
C ASP A 82 11.32 -9.57 14.55
N SER A 83 11.69 -8.32 14.26
CA SER A 83 11.04 -7.11 14.76
C SER A 83 9.90 -6.58 13.87
N SER A 84 9.41 -7.41 12.94
CA SER A 84 8.35 -7.06 11.98
C SER A 84 7.35 -8.20 11.77
N ARG A 85 7.14 -9.05 12.78
CA ARG A 85 6.25 -10.21 12.63
C ARG A 85 4.77 -9.83 12.44
N PRO A 86 4.22 -8.76 13.07
CA PRO A 86 2.90 -8.27 12.71
C PRO A 86 2.78 -7.81 11.25
N TRP A 87 3.86 -7.30 10.65
CA TRP A 87 3.89 -7.00 9.22
C TRP A 87 3.72 -8.26 8.38
N ILE A 88 4.40 -9.34 8.74
CA ILE A 88 4.25 -10.62 8.04
C ILE A 88 2.80 -11.12 8.17
N CYS A 89 2.18 -11.02 9.35
CA CYS A 89 0.76 -11.34 9.53
C CYS A 89 -0.12 -10.51 8.58
N TYR A 90 0.03 -9.18 8.58
CA TYR A 90 -0.76 -8.31 7.72
C TYR A 90 -0.55 -8.60 6.24
N TRP A 91 0.71 -8.66 5.78
CA TRP A 91 1.03 -8.90 4.36
C TRP A 91 0.42 -10.20 3.88
N ILE A 92 0.48 -11.26 4.68
CA ILE A 92 -0.06 -12.56 4.30
C ILE A 92 -1.60 -12.56 4.35
N VAL A 93 -2.19 -12.10 5.47
CA VAL A 93 -3.64 -12.07 5.67
C VAL A 93 -4.33 -11.22 4.60
N HIS A 94 -3.76 -10.05 4.27
CA HIS A 94 -4.29 -9.18 3.24
C HIS A 94 -4.12 -9.77 1.83
N SER A 95 -2.97 -10.37 1.52
CA SER A 95 -2.77 -11.05 0.24
C SER A 95 -3.79 -12.18 0.01
N MET A 96 -4.07 -12.96 1.06
CA MET A 96 -5.10 -14.01 1.03
C MET A 96 -6.49 -13.40 0.80
N ALA A 97 -6.83 -12.29 1.48
CA ALA A 97 -8.09 -11.59 1.28
C ALA A 97 -8.26 -11.07 -0.16
N LEU A 98 -7.21 -10.50 -0.75
CA LEU A 98 -7.22 -10.05 -2.15
C LEU A 98 -7.41 -11.20 -3.14
N LEU A 99 -6.82 -12.36 -2.84
CA LEU A 99 -6.96 -13.57 -3.65
C LEU A 99 -8.32 -14.27 -3.47
N ASP A 100 -9.19 -13.74 -2.61
CA ASP A 100 -10.47 -14.35 -2.20
C ASP A 100 -10.29 -15.74 -1.56
N GLU A 101 -9.18 -15.91 -0.84
CA GLU A 101 -8.79 -17.16 -0.22
C GLU A 101 -9.12 -17.13 1.28
N PRO A 102 -10.05 -17.97 1.76
CA PRO A 102 -10.45 -17.96 3.15
C PRO A 102 -9.30 -18.43 4.05
N ILE A 103 -9.11 -17.73 5.17
CA ILE A 103 -8.24 -18.18 6.26
C ILE A 103 -9.09 -19.08 7.17
N PRO A 104 -8.71 -20.35 7.40
CA PRO A 104 -9.43 -21.22 8.31
C PRO A 104 -9.55 -20.61 9.71
N GLU A 105 -10.72 -20.73 10.33
CA GLU A 105 -11.02 -20.16 11.65
C GLU A 105 -9.96 -20.48 12.73
N PRO A 106 -9.44 -21.72 12.86
CA PRO A 106 -8.37 -22.01 13.83
C PRO A 106 -7.09 -21.20 13.55
N LEU A 107 -6.74 -21.02 12.28
CA LEU A 107 -5.56 -20.24 11.89
C LEU A 107 -5.78 -18.74 12.11
N ALA A 108 -7.00 -18.24 11.91
CA ALA A 108 -7.36 -16.87 12.25
C ALA A 108 -7.24 -16.61 13.76
N SER A 109 -7.77 -17.51 14.61
CA SER A 109 -7.62 -17.42 16.06
C SER A 109 -6.15 -17.50 16.50
N ASP A 110 -5.33 -18.36 15.87
CA ASP A 110 -3.89 -18.40 16.15
C ASP A 110 -3.19 -17.07 15.86
N VAL A 111 -3.59 -16.36 14.80
CA VAL A 111 -3.08 -15.02 14.48
C VAL A 111 -3.54 -14.02 15.55
N CYS A 112 -4.81 -14.06 15.97
CA CYS A 112 -5.32 -13.23 17.07
C CYS A 112 -4.49 -13.43 18.35
N GLN A 113 -4.32 -14.69 18.77
CA GLN A 113 -3.52 -15.03 19.96
C GLN A 113 -2.07 -14.61 19.85
N PHE A 114 -1.46 -14.73 18.66
CA PHE A 114 -0.10 -14.24 18.42
C PHE A 114 -0.03 -12.72 18.57
N LEU A 115 -0.95 -11.97 17.96
CA LEU A 115 -0.98 -10.51 18.05
C LEU A 115 -1.29 -10.03 19.47
N THR A 116 -2.10 -10.76 20.25
CA THR A 116 -2.27 -10.51 21.69
C THR A 116 -0.94 -10.57 22.43
N ARG A 117 -0.07 -11.54 22.13
CA ARG A 117 1.29 -11.62 22.72
C ARG A 117 2.23 -10.52 22.25
N CYS A 118 1.94 -9.90 21.11
CA CYS A 118 2.67 -8.73 20.60
C CYS A 118 2.09 -7.40 21.09
N GLN A 119 1.01 -7.39 21.86
CA GLN A 119 0.47 -6.16 22.42
C GLN A 119 1.24 -5.78 23.70
N ASP A 120 1.76 -4.56 23.75
CA ASP A 120 2.46 -4.07 24.94
C ASP A 120 1.45 -3.69 26.04
N PRO A 121 1.71 -4.02 27.32
CA PRO A 121 0.85 -3.61 28.43
C PRO A 121 0.61 -2.10 28.54
N ASN A 122 1.49 -1.28 28.00
CA ASN A 122 1.39 0.18 27.94
C ASN A 122 0.71 0.70 26.66
N GLY A 123 0.35 -0.18 25.73
CA GLY A 123 -0.38 0.14 24.51
C GLY A 123 0.46 0.06 23.23
N GLY A 124 -0.24 -0.09 22.11
CA GLY A 124 0.39 -0.40 20.82
C GLY A 124 0.78 -1.88 20.71
N PHE A 125 1.31 -2.23 19.54
CA PHE A 125 1.90 -3.55 19.29
C PHE A 125 3.38 -3.41 18.97
N CYS A 126 4.15 -4.44 19.32
CA CYS A 126 5.57 -4.55 19.09
C CYS A 126 5.91 -5.50 17.93
N GLY A 127 7.17 -5.50 17.50
CA GLY A 127 7.65 -6.29 16.37
C GLY A 127 7.59 -7.81 16.56
N GLY A 128 7.53 -8.27 17.81
CA GLY A 128 7.42 -9.65 18.25
C GLY A 128 7.29 -9.72 19.78
N PRO A 129 6.82 -10.82 20.38
CA PRO A 129 6.49 -10.86 21.80
C PRO A 129 7.65 -10.43 22.70
N GLY A 130 7.36 -9.50 23.63
CA GLY A 130 8.34 -8.94 24.57
C GLY A 130 9.22 -7.80 24.04
N GLN A 131 9.05 -7.39 22.77
CA GLN A 131 9.70 -6.19 22.22
C GLN A 131 8.94 -4.90 22.60
N GLN A 132 9.54 -3.74 22.30
CA GLN A 132 8.93 -2.42 22.50
C GLN A 132 7.83 -2.13 21.46
N SER A 133 6.73 -1.50 21.90
CA SER A 133 5.70 -0.98 21.01
C SER A 133 6.23 0.02 19.98
N HIS A 134 5.72 -0.08 18.76
CA HIS A 134 6.11 0.75 17.63
C HIS A 134 4.94 0.96 16.67
N LEU A 135 4.80 2.13 16.07
CA LEU A 135 3.66 2.49 15.21
C LEU A 135 3.54 1.60 13.96
N ALA A 136 4.67 1.20 13.36
CA ALA A 136 4.66 0.30 12.20
C ALA A 136 4.02 -1.09 12.48
N PRO A 137 4.49 -1.91 13.46
CA PRO A 137 3.79 -3.14 13.81
C PRO A 137 2.42 -2.91 14.44
N THR A 138 2.16 -1.76 15.07
CA THR A 138 0.81 -1.36 15.52
C THR A 138 -0.17 -1.23 14.34
N PHE A 139 0.23 -0.51 13.29
CA PHE A 139 -0.53 -0.39 12.05
C PHE A 139 -0.80 -1.78 11.44
N ALA A 140 0.23 -2.60 11.31
CA ALA A 140 0.11 -3.92 10.72
C ALA A 140 -0.80 -4.85 11.54
N ALA A 141 -0.65 -4.88 12.88
CA ALA A 141 -1.48 -5.69 13.75
C ALA A 141 -2.96 -5.29 13.66
N VAL A 142 -3.27 -4.00 13.73
CA VAL A 142 -4.66 -3.51 13.62
C VAL A 142 -5.26 -3.86 12.26
N ASN A 143 -4.52 -3.69 11.17
CA ASN A 143 -5.00 -4.05 9.83
C ASN A 143 -5.20 -5.57 9.66
N ALA A 144 -4.31 -6.39 10.21
CA ALA A 144 -4.47 -7.85 10.20
C ALA A 144 -5.73 -8.28 10.96
N LEU A 145 -5.94 -7.75 12.17
CA LEU A 145 -7.12 -8.02 13.00
C LEU A 145 -8.41 -7.53 12.31
N CYS A 146 -8.40 -6.35 11.70
CA CYS A 146 -9.55 -5.84 10.95
C CYS A 146 -9.85 -6.68 9.70
N THR A 147 -8.83 -7.21 9.04
CA THR A 147 -9.00 -8.09 7.87
C THR A 147 -9.60 -9.44 8.27
N ILE A 148 -9.21 -10.01 9.41
CA ILE A 148 -9.85 -11.18 10.01
C ILE A 148 -11.32 -10.84 10.35
N GLY A 149 -11.55 -9.73 11.04
CA GLY A 149 -12.87 -9.12 11.19
C GLY A 149 -13.89 -9.96 11.96
N THR A 150 -13.43 -10.76 12.92
CA THR A 150 -14.23 -11.45 13.94
C THR A 150 -14.28 -10.61 15.22
N GLU A 151 -15.24 -10.88 16.11
CA GLU A 151 -15.29 -10.21 17.42
C GLU A 151 -14.03 -10.50 18.24
N GLU A 152 -13.54 -11.75 18.24
CA GLU A 152 -12.26 -12.12 18.85
C GLU A 152 -11.12 -11.21 18.38
N ALA A 153 -11.00 -10.98 17.07
CA ALA A 153 -9.95 -10.15 16.51
C ALA A 153 -10.06 -8.68 16.94
N PHE A 154 -11.28 -8.14 17.00
CA PHE A 154 -11.50 -6.77 17.46
C PHE A 154 -11.19 -6.61 18.95
N ASP A 155 -11.57 -7.59 19.77
CA ASP A 155 -11.37 -7.59 21.23
C ASP A 155 -9.90 -7.73 21.65
N VAL A 156 -9.00 -8.15 20.74
CA VAL A 156 -7.54 -8.11 20.98
C VAL A 156 -7.07 -6.68 21.23
N ILE A 157 -7.69 -5.66 20.64
CA ILE A 157 -7.18 -4.29 20.66
C ILE A 157 -7.53 -3.58 21.97
N ASN A 158 -6.56 -3.39 22.86
CA ASN A 158 -6.73 -2.52 24.03
C ASN A 158 -6.75 -1.04 23.61
N ARG A 159 -7.95 -0.51 23.36
CA ARG A 159 -8.18 0.86 22.86
C ARG A 159 -7.71 1.95 23.81
N GLU A 160 -7.89 1.77 25.11
CA GLU A 160 -7.49 2.78 26.12
C GLU A 160 -5.97 2.94 26.15
N LYS A 161 -5.26 1.81 26.19
CA LYS A 161 -3.79 1.80 26.14
C LYS A 161 -3.26 2.23 24.79
N LEU A 162 -3.91 1.84 23.69
CA LEU A 162 -3.54 2.32 22.36
C LEU A 162 -3.62 3.86 22.29
N LEU A 163 -4.68 4.48 22.80
CA LEU A 163 -4.79 5.94 22.84
C LEU A 163 -3.67 6.58 23.69
N ALA A 164 -3.39 6.01 24.87
CA ALA A 164 -2.30 6.48 25.73
C ALA A 164 -0.92 6.36 25.03
N PHE A 165 -0.70 5.27 24.30
CA PHE A 165 0.51 5.07 23.50
C PHE A 165 0.63 6.14 22.40
N LEU A 166 -0.44 6.42 21.63
CA LEU A 166 -0.40 7.47 20.60
C LEU A 166 -0.06 8.85 21.21
N TRP A 167 -0.63 9.19 22.37
CA TRP A 167 -0.30 10.42 23.09
C TRP A 167 1.16 10.49 23.52
N SER A 168 1.75 9.35 23.94
CA SER A 168 3.16 9.30 24.33
C SER A 168 4.14 9.59 23.19
N LEU A 169 3.68 9.47 21.95
CA LEU A 169 4.48 9.69 20.74
C LEU A 169 4.24 11.07 20.11
N LYS A 170 3.14 11.74 20.45
CA LYS A 170 2.76 13.04 19.88
C LYS A 170 3.80 14.12 20.23
N GLN A 171 4.31 14.80 19.21
CA GLN A 171 5.28 15.88 19.34
C GLN A 171 4.62 17.27 19.29
N PRO A 172 5.26 18.31 19.86
CA PRO A 172 4.73 19.68 19.88
C PRO A 172 4.51 20.28 18.48
N ASP A 173 5.30 19.88 17.49
CA ASP A 173 5.22 20.43 16.12
C ASP A 173 4.15 19.76 15.24
N GLY A 174 3.36 18.84 15.81
CA GLY A 174 2.33 18.08 15.10
C GLY A 174 2.75 16.69 14.67
N SER A 175 4.06 16.39 14.63
CA SER A 175 4.55 15.06 14.26
C SER A 175 4.35 14.01 15.35
N PHE A 176 4.67 12.76 15.03
CA PHE A 176 4.75 11.66 15.98
C PHE A 176 6.11 10.97 15.85
N THR A 177 6.68 10.49 16.96
CA THR A 177 7.79 9.51 16.88
C THR A 177 7.23 8.13 16.50
N MET A 178 8.03 7.29 15.85
CA MET A 178 7.62 5.93 15.50
C MET A 178 7.49 5.01 16.72
N HIS A 179 8.29 5.26 17.75
CA HIS A 179 8.23 4.62 19.06
C HIS A 179 8.85 5.55 20.12
N ILE A 180 8.82 5.17 21.40
CA ILE A 180 9.43 5.97 22.47
C ILE A 180 10.95 6.05 22.25
N GLY A 181 11.46 7.28 22.06
CA GLY A 181 12.87 7.54 21.73
C GLY A 181 13.26 7.24 20.27
N GLY A 182 12.29 6.97 19.41
CA GLY A 182 12.50 6.64 17.99
C GLY A 182 12.57 7.85 17.06
N GLU A 183 12.67 7.55 15.78
CA GLU A 183 12.69 8.55 14.70
C GLU A 183 11.32 9.19 14.45
N VAL A 184 11.33 10.30 13.71
CA VAL A 184 10.13 11.02 13.25
C VAL A 184 10.16 11.09 11.74
N ASP A 185 9.09 10.62 11.09
CA ASP A 185 8.76 10.89 9.69
C ASP A 185 7.26 10.63 9.44
N VAL A 186 6.77 10.94 8.24
CA VAL A 186 5.33 10.91 7.92
C VAL A 186 4.69 9.51 8.02
N ARG A 187 5.47 8.43 8.12
CA ARG A 187 4.92 7.10 8.42
C ARG A 187 4.21 7.11 9.77
N SER A 188 4.73 7.82 10.77
CA SER A 188 4.16 7.86 12.12
C SER A 188 2.77 8.49 12.10
N ALA A 189 2.62 9.62 11.39
CA ALA A 189 1.35 10.32 11.26
C ALA A 189 0.28 9.44 10.60
N TYR A 190 0.63 8.73 9.52
CA TYR A 190 -0.28 7.80 8.86
C TYR A 190 -0.61 6.59 9.73
N CYS A 191 0.38 5.94 10.34
CA CYS A 191 0.15 4.78 11.21
C CYS A 191 -0.78 5.17 12.38
N ALA A 192 -0.53 6.31 13.04
CA ALA A 192 -1.37 6.82 14.12
C ALA A 192 -2.79 7.15 13.65
N ALA A 193 -2.95 7.91 12.55
CA ALA A 193 -4.26 8.26 12.02
C ALA A 193 -5.06 7.03 11.55
N SER A 194 -4.39 6.05 10.93
CA SER A 194 -4.98 4.81 10.46
C SER A 194 -5.58 4.01 11.62
N VAL A 195 -4.78 3.70 12.65
CA VAL A 195 -5.28 2.89 13.77
C VAL A 195 -6.28 3.67 14.62
N ALA A 196 -6.09 4.97 14.81
CA ALA A 196 -7.00 5.79 15.60
C ALA A 196 -8.38 5.93 14.97
N SER A 197 -8.44 6.08 13.64
CA SER A 197 -9.71 6.18 12.92
C SER A 197 -10.46 4.85 12.84
N LEU A 198 -9.76 3.74 12.55
CA LEU A 198 -10.38 2.41 12.52
C LEU A 198 -10.96 2.00 13.88
N THR A 199 -10.23 2.29 14.97
CA THR A 199 -10.60 1.85 16.32
C THR A 199 -11.42 2.87 17.11
N ASN A 200 -11.89 3.95 16.44
CA ASN A 200 -12.70 5.00 17.04
C ASN A 200 -12.07 5.58 18.32
N ILE A 201 -10.80 5.99 18.26
CA ILE A 201 -10.08 6.65 19.37
C ILE A 201 -9.46 7.99 18.94
N MET A 202 -9.81 8.49 17.76
CA MET A 202 -9.35 9.77 17.27
C MET A 202 -9.98 10.93 18.07
N THR A 203 -9.16 11.86 18.56
CA THR A 203 -9.61 13.12 19.18
C THR A 203 -9.00 14.32 18.45
N SER A 204 -9.63 15.49 18.57
CA SER A 204 -9.13 16.75 17.98
C SER A 204 -7.73 17.09 18.47
N GLU A 205 -7.48 16.92 19.77
CA GLU A 205 -6.23 17.32 20.42
C GLU A 205 -5.07 16.39 20.04
N LEU A 206 -5.35 15.09 19.82
CA LEU A 206 -4.31 14.11 19.49
C LEU A 206 -3.59 14.46 18.18
N PHE A 207 -4.33 14.98 17.20
CA PHE A 207 -3.82 15.32 15.87
C PHE A 207 -3.66 16.83 15.65
N ASP A 208 -3.66 17.62 16.73
CA ASP A 208 -3.44 19.06 16.64
C ASP A 208 -2.06 19.39 16.06
N GLY A 209 -2.04 20.25 15.04
CA GLY A 209 -0.85 20.58 14.24
C GLY A 209 -0.37 19.50 13.27
N THR A 210 -0.92 18.27 13.29
CA THR A 210 -0.43 17.16 12.47
C THR A 210 -0.65 17.42 10.98
N ALA A 211 -1.79 18.00 10.60
CA ALA A 211 -2.10 18.27 9.19
C ALA A 211 -1.14 19.30 8.59
N GLU A 212 -0.82 20.35 9.34
CA GLU A 212 0.13 21.38 8.99
C GLU A 212 1.56 20.81 8.90
N TRP A 213 1.93 19.93 9.83
CA TRP A 213 3.21 19.23 9.78
C TRP A 213 3.36 18.39 8.51
N ILE A 214 2.34 17.59 8.16
CA ILE A 214 2.31 16.77 6.94
C ILE A 214 2.39 17.66 5.69
N ALA A 215 1.66 18.78 5.65
CA ALA A 215 1.68 19.70 4.51
C ALA A 215 3.09 20.26 4.24
N ARG A 216 3.90 20.53 5.28
CA ARG A 216 5.31 20.94 5.12
C ARG A 216 6.21 19.85 4.53
N CYS A 217 5.78 18.60 4.50
CA CYS A 217 6.51 17.51 3.85
C CYS A 217 6.31 17.49 2.34
N GLN A 218 5.28 18.16 1.79
CA GLN A 218 5.15 18.36 0.35
C GLN A 218 6.26 19.31 -0.13
N ASN A 219 6.99 18.92 -1.19
CA ASN A 219 8.16 19.66 -1.65
C ASN A 219 7.98 20.22 -3.09
N TRP A 220 9.04 20.82 -3.62
CA TRP A 220 9.09 21.44 -4.95
C TRP A 220 8.77 20.48 -6.13
N GLU A 221 8.88 19.18 -5.92
CA GLU A 221 8.56 18.17 -6.93
C GLU A 221 7.04 17.96 -7.05
N GLY A 222 6.31 18.23 -5.97
CA GLY A 222 4.86 18.03 -5.81
C GLY A 222 4.49 16.84 -4.91
N GLY A 223 5.38 15.86 -4.73
CA GLY A 223 5.21 14.77 -3.77
C GLY A 223 5.74 15.10 -2.37
N PHE A 224 5.73 14.11 -1.47
CA PHE A 224 6.12 14.28 -0.07
C PHE A 224 7.43 13.58 0.25
N GLY A 225 8.28 14.26 1.01
CA GLY A 225 9.40 13.65 1.71
C GLY A 225 8.99 13.00 3.04
N GLY A 226 9.92 12.27 3.66
CA GLY A 226 9.69 11.68 4.98
C GLY A 226 9.51 12.73 6.08
N VAL A 227 10.29 13.81 5.98
CA VAL A 227 10.22 15.00 6.85
C VAL A 227 10.31 16.26 5.97
N PRO A 228 9.97 17.45 6.48
CA PRO A 228 10.05 18.69 5.71
C PRO A 228 11.43 18.89 5.06
N GLY A 229 11.44 19.23 3.77
CA GLY A 229 12.65 19.48 2.99
C GLY A 229 13.28 18.26 2.30
N MET A 230 12.78 17.04 2.54
CA MET A 230 13.31 15.83 1.89
C MET A 230 12.74 15.58 0.49
N GLU A 231 13.44 14.77 -0.29
CA GLU A 231 13.04 14.30 -1.64
C GLU A 231 11.68 13.59 -1.62
N ALA A 232 10.86 13.84 -2.64
CA ALA A 232 9.54 13.25 -2.76
C ALA A 232 9.62 11.74 -3.04
N HIS A 233 8.90 10.95 -2.25
CA HIS A 233 8.96 9.49 -2.30
C HIS A 233 7.55 8.87 -2.24
N GLY A 234 7.29 7.84 -3.05
CA GLY A 234 5.96 7.21 -3.17
C GLY A 234 5.37 6.76 -1.83
N GLY A 235 6.15 6.02 -1.03
CA GLY A 235 5.71 5.55 0.30
C GLY A 235 5.36 6.69 1.27
N TYR A 236 6.18 7.75 1.33
CA TYR A 236 5.93 8.90 2.20
C TYR A 236 4.78 9.77 1.68
N THR A 237 4.64 9.88 0.35
CA THR A 237 3.53 10.55 -0.32
C THR A 237 2.20 9.86 -0.03
N PHE A 238 2.16 8.52 -0.08
CA PHE A 238 1.00 7.75 0.32
C PHE A 238 0.64 8.01 1.79
N CYS A 239 1.62 7.89 2.69
CA CYS A 239 1.39 8.14 4.11
C CYS A 239 0.83 9.55 4.35
N GLY A 240 1.44 10.58 3.76
CA GLY A 240 1.00 11.97 3.91
C GLY A 240 -0.42 12.21 3.38
N LEU A 241 -0.70 11.79 2.14
CA LEU A 241 -2.02 11.99 1.55
C LEU A 241 -3.11 11.18 2.27
N ALA A 242 -2.86 9.90 2.56
CA ALA A 242 -3.83 9.05 3.25
C ALA A 242 -4.13 9.56 4.67
N ALA A 243 -3.11 10.03 5.41
CA ALA A 243 -3.31 10.66 6.70
C ALA A 243 -4.17 11.94 6.59
N LEU A 244 -3.92 12.80 5.61
CA LEU A 244 -4.71 14.01 5.41
C LEU A 244 -6.15 13.74 4.94
N VAL A 245 -6.37 12.64 4.21
CA VAL A 245 -7.73 12.15 3.87
C VAL A 245 -8.46 11.73 5.14
N ILE A 246 -7.82 10.96 6.03
CA ILE A 246 -8.41 10.58 7.33
C ILE A 246 -8.74 11.82 8.18
N LEU A 247 -7.81 12.78 8.24
CA LEU A 247 -7.95 14.01 9.01
C LEU A 247 -8.89 15.04 8.35
N GLN A 248 -9.33 14.81 7.11
CA GLN A 248 -10.15 15.75 6.31
C GLN A 248 -9.47 17.12 6.09
N ARG A 249 -8.14 17.12 5.89
CA ARG A 249 -7.31 18.33 5.73
C ARG A 249 -6.54 18.39 4.40
N VAL A 250 -7.03 17.70 3.37
CA VAL A 250 -6.41 17.65 2.03
C VAL A 250 -6.31 19.01 1.33
N HIS A 251 -7.16 19.98 1.70
CA HIS A 251 -7.13 21.37 1.18
C HIS A 251 -5.85 22.14 1.53
N LEU A 252 -5.01 21.62 2.44
CA LEU A 252 -3.70 22.21 2.76
C LEU A 252 -2.64 21.94 1.69
N LEU A 253 -2.92 21.06 0.73
CA LEU A 253 -1.96 20.58 -0.26
C LEU A 253 -2.11 21.31 -1.59
N ASP A 254 -1.01 21.39 -2.33
CA ASP A 254 -1.08 21.62 -3.77
C ASP A 254 -1.37 20.28 -4.48
N LEU A 255 -2.66 19.99 -4.67
CA LEU A 255 -3.11 18.75 -5.32
C LEU A 255 -2.71 18.68 -6.80
N ARG A 256 -2.50 19.82 -7.46
CA ARG A 256 -2.14 19.86 -8.88
C ARG A 256 -0.70 19.41 -9.08
N SER A 257 0.24 19.94 -8.28
CA SER A 257 1.63 19.49 -8.35
C SER A 257 1.78 18.04 -7.88
N LEU A 258 1.00 17.61 -6.89
CA LEU A 258 0.95 16.22 -6.43
C LEU A 258 0.46 15.26 -7.51
N LEU A 259 -0.65 15.57 -8.18
CA LEU A 259 -1.18 14.77 -9.28
C LEU A 259 -0.16 14.67 -10.43
N ARG A 260 0.44 15.80 -10.82
CA ARG A 260 1.50 15.81 -11.83
C ARG A 260 2.68 14.94 -11.40
N TRP A 261 3.10 15.05 -10.15
CA TRP A 261 4.22 14.29 -9.63
C TRP A 261 3.97 12.78 -9.72
N VAL A 262 2.85 12.28 -9.18
CA VAL A 262 2.58 10.83 -9.14
C VAL A 262 2.38 10.23 -10.54
N THR A 263 1.71 10.94 -11.44
CA THR A 263 1.52 10.48 -12.83
C THR A 263 2.85 10.35 -13.58
N CYS A 264 3.83 11.23 -13.28
CA CYS A 264 5.19 11.11 -13.80
C CYS A 264 6.03 9.98 -13.15
N ARG A 265 5.50 9.23 -12.17
CA ARG A 265 6.17 8.08 -11.57
C ARG A 265 5.85 6.76 -12.26
N GLN A 266 4.84 6.72 -13.13
CA GLN A 266 4.59 5.53 -13.94
C GLN A 266 5.64 5.44 -15.06
N MET A 267 6.31 4.30 -15.13
CA MET A 267 7.42 4.07 -16.03
C MET A 267 6.89 3.82 -17.44
N ARG A 268 7.29 4.68 -18.38
CA ARG A 268 6.74 4.68 -19.74
C ARG A 268 6.98 3.36 -20.49
N PHE A 269 8.12 2.71 -20.27
CA PHE A 269 8.44 1.43 -20.89
C PHE A 269 7.86 0.28 -20.05
N GLU A 270 8.29 0.13 -18.80
CA GLU A 270 7.95 -1.02 -17.96
C GLU A 270 6.47 -1.11 -17.59
N GLY A 271 5.76 0.02 -17.46
CA GLY A 271 4.35 0.10 -17.07
C GLY A 271 4.11 0.12 -15.54
N GLY A 272 5.06 -0.39 -14.76
CA GLY A 272 5.09 -0.25 -13.29
C GLY A 272 5.45 1.16 -12.82
N PHE A 273 5.65 1.33 -11.52
CA PHE A 273 5.99 2.63 -10.92
C PHE A 273 7.40 2.66 -10.33
N GLN A 274 8.05 3.83 -10.36
CA GLN A 274 9.24 4.13 -9.56
C GLN A 274 8.87 4.86 -8.26
N GLY A 275 9.64 4.64 -7.20
CA GLY A 275 9.42 5.31 -5.91
C GLY A 275 9.77 6.80 -5.91
N ARG A 276 10.74 7.20 -6.73
CA ARG A 276 11.27 8.56 -6.85
C ARG A 276 11.71 8.83 -8.28
N CYS A 277 11.85 10.09 -8.66
CA CYS A 277 12.36 10.47 -9.97
C CYS A 277 13.76 9.85 -10.21
N ASN A 278 14.04 9.42 -11.45
CA ASN A 278 15.34 8.81 -11.82
C ASN A 278 15.75 7.56 -11.01
N LYS A 279 14.78 6.85 -10.41
CA LYS A 279 15.00 5.53 -9.79
C LYS A 279 14.33 4.43 -10.61
N LEU A 280 14.71 3.19 -10.37
CA LEU A 280 14.19 2.04 -11.10
C LEU A 280 12.71 1.79 -10.74
N VAL A 281 12.01 1.12 -11.67
CA VAL A 281 10.70 0.51 -11.39
C VAL A 281 10.79 -0.48 -10.23
N ASP A 282 9.72 -0.63 -9.46
CA ASP A 282 9.60 -1.64 -8.41
C ASP A 282 8.11 -1.97 -8.15
N GLY A 283 7.80 -3.27 -8.11
CA GLY A 283 6.47 -3.82 -7.95
C GLY A 283 5.71 -3.32 -6.71
N CYS A 284 6.37 -3.01 -5.59
CA CYS A 284 5.67 -2.52 -4.41
C CYS A 284 5.06 -1.12 -4.60
N TYR A 285 5.65 -0.29 -5.49
CA TYR A 285 5.09 1.02 -5.81
C TYR A 285 3.81 0.94 -6.65
N SER A 286 3.44 -0.24 -7.13
CA SER A 286 2.11 -0.48 -7.70
C SER A 286 1.00 -0.05 -6.73
N PHE A 287 1.19 -0.26 -5.43
CA PHE A 287 0.28 0.26 -4.41
C PHE A 287 0.68 1.66 -3.93
N TRP A 288 1.93 1.88 -3.53
CA TRP A 288 2.31 3.16 -2.92
C TRP A 288 2.13 4.37 -3.85
N GLN A 289 2.31 4.20 -5.16
CA GLN A 289 2.02 5.23 -6.14
C GLN A 289 0.60 5.08 -6.70
N GLY A 290 0.23 3.88 -7.16
CA GLY A 290 -1.09 3.61 -7.75
C GLY A 290 -2.26 3.96 -6.82
N GLY A 291 -2.11 3.70 -5.52
CA GLY A 291 -3.10 3.99 -4.48
C GLY A 291 -3.32 5.48 -4.21
N LEU A 292 -2.43 6.37 -4.66
CA LEU A 292 -2.63 7.83 -4.57
C LEU A 292 -3.74 8.30 -5.52
N LEU A 293 -3.91 7.66 -6.68
CA LEU A 293 -4.82 8.15 -7.71
C LEU A 293 -6.30 8.02 -7.29
N PRO A 294 -6.76 6.94 -6.63
CA PRO A 294 -8.09 6.91 -6.03
C PRO A 294 -8.31 7.97 -4.94
N LEU A 295 -7.28 8.30 -4.14
CA LEU A 295 -7.36 9.33 -3.10
C LEU A 295 -7.48 10.75 -3.70
N LEU A 296 -6.66 11.04 -4.71
CA LEU A 296 -6.72 12.29 -5.48
C LEU A 296 -8.05 12.42 -6.21
N HIS A 297 -8.51 11.34 -6.86
CA HIS A 297 -9.80 11.32 -7.55
C HIS A 297 -10.95 11.68 -6.61
N ARG A 298 -11.03 11.05 -5.44
CA ARG A 298 -12.07 11.35 -4.45
C ARG A 298 -12.03 12.81 -4.00
N THR A 299 -10.83 13.34 -3.80
CA THR A 299 -10.64 14.73 -3.35
C THR A 299 -11.08 15.73 -4.41
N LEU A 300 -10.58 15.58 -5.64
CA LEU A 300 -10.94 16.46 -6.75
C LEU A 300 -12.44 16.34 -7.11
N HIS A 301 -13.02 15.14 -6.97
CA HIS A 301 -14.45 14.93 -7.18
C HIS A 301 -15.30 15.68 -6.13
N ALA A 302 -14.87 15.66 -4.87
CA ALA A 302 -15.53 16.42 -3.80
C ALA A 302 -15.44 17.94 -4.00
N GLU A 303 -14.40 18.43 -4.69
CA GLU A 303 -14.26 19.83 -5.11
C GLU A 303 -15.10 20.19 -6.36
N GLY A 304 -15.80 19.20 -6.95
CA GLY A 304 -16.69 19.42 -8.09
C GLY A 304 -15.98 19.51 -9.44
N ASP A 305 -14.77 18.96 -9.59
CA ASP A 305 -14.04 18.99 -10.86
C ASP A 305 -14.74 18.10 -11.90
N SER A 306 -15.37 18.76 -12.89
CA SER A 306 -16.09 18.12 -13.98
C SER A 306 -15.20 17.42 -15.02
N ALA A 307 -13.88 17.64 -14.99
CA ALA A 307 -12.94 17.04 -15.93
C ALA A 307 -12.49 15.62 -15.51
N ILE A 308 -12.86 15.18 -14.31
CA ILE A 308 -12.49 13.86 -13.81
C ILE A 308 -13.19 12.76 -14.61
N SER A 309 -12.43 11.74 -14.99
CA SER A 309 -12.91 10.53 -15.65
C SER A 309 -13.97 9.80 -14.81
N LEU A 310 -15.02 9.29 -15.45
CA LEU A 310 -16.04 8.47 -14.78
C LEU A 310 -15.81 6.96 -14.92
N ALA A 311 -14.66 6.54 -15.47
CA ALA A 311 -14.42 5.11 -15.75
C ALA A 311 -13.01 4.63 -15.40
N ASN A 312 -12.05 5.54 -15.23
CA ASN A 312 -10.63 5.20 -15.09
C ASN A 312 -9.93 6.12 -14.11
N TRP A 313 -8.97 5.56 -13.39
CA TRP A 313 -8.00 6.34 -12.62
C TRP A 313 -7.05 7.10 -13.53
N MET A 314 -6.42 8.15 -13.01
CA MET A 314 -5.49 9.01 -13.76
C MET A 314 -4.09 8.38 -13.92
N PHE A 315 -4.03 7.09 -14.27
CA PHE A 315 -2.81 6.37 -14.65
C PHE A 315 -3.14 5.27 -15.66
N ASP A 316 -2.14 4.72 -16.35
CA ASP A 316 -2.36 3.63 -17.30
C ASP A 316 -2.60 2.31 -16.55
N GLN A 317 -3.87 2.04 -16.25
CA GLN A 317 -4.31 0.85 -15.51
C GLN A 317 -3.90 -0.45 -16.21
N GLN A 318 -4.01 -0.51 -17.54
CA GLN A 318 -3.62 -1.68 -18.32
C GLN A 318 -2.12 -1.94 -18.21
N ALA A 319 -1.28 -0.91 -18.37
CA ALA A 319 0.18 -1.04 -18.27
C ALA A 319 0.64 -1.57 -16.91
N LEU A 320 0.00 -1.11 -15.82
CA LEU A 320 0.35 -1.59 -14.48
C LEU A 320 0.02 -3.07 -14.30
N GLN A 321 -1.15 -3.51 -14.78
CA GLN A 321 -1.52 -4.93 -14.73
C GLN A 321 -0.58 -5.80 -15.56
N GLU A 322 -0.23 -5.36 -16.77
CA GLU A 322 0.73 -6.06 -17.63
C GLU A 322 2.09 -6.21 -16.94
N TYR A 323 2.61 -5.15 -16.31
CA TYR A 323 3.86 -5.20 -15.56
C TYR A 323 3.81 -6.23 -14.42
N ILE A 324 2.78 -6.18 -13.59
CA ILE A 324 2.65 -7.08 -12.43
C ILE A 324 2.56 -8.54 -12.89
N LEU A 325 1.68 -8.82 -13.86
CA LEU A 325 1.40 -10.17 -14.32
C LEU A 325 2.58 -10.78 -15.11
N LEU A 326 3.34 -9.99 -15.87
CA LEU A 326 4.48 -10.50 -16.65
C LEU A 326 5.80 -10.48 -15.89
N CYS A 327 6.04 -9.48 -15.05
CA CYS A 327 7.37 -9.17 -14.52
C CYS A 327 7.51 -9.43 -13.01
N CYS A 328 6.41 -9.45 -12.25
CA CYS A 328 6.46 -9.50 -10.79
C CYS A 328 6.00 -10.83 -10.19
N GLN A 329 5.65 -11.84 -10.98
CA GLN A 329 5.26 -13.15 -10.45
C GLN A 329 6.47 -14.09 -10.32
N CYS A 330 6.60 -14.75 -9.17
CA CYS A 330 7.50 -15.89 -9.04
C CYS A 330 6.75 -17.17 -9.44
N PRO A 331 7.27 -17.99 -10.38
CA PRO A 331 6.61 -19.22 -10.82
C PRO A 331 6.29 -20.23 -9.70
N SER A 332 7.02 -20.16 -8.58
CA SER A 332 6.81 -21.03 -7.42
C SER A 332 5.88 -20.44 -6.34
N GLY A 333 5.21 -19.32 -6.63
CA GLY A 333 4.32 -18.60 -5.71
C GLY A 333 4.92 -17.30 -5.16
N GLY A 334 4.10 -16.31 -4.83
CA GLY A 334 4.54 -15.00 -4.34
C GLY A 334 4.97 -14.05 -5.46
N LEU A 335 5.01 -12.76 -5.13
CA LEU A 335 5.43 -11.70 -6.03
C LEU A 335 6.71 -11.03 -5.53
N LEU A 336 7.30 -10.21 -6.41
CA LEU A 336 8.65 -9.66 -6.26
C LEU A 336 8.74 -8.20 -6.74
N ASP A 337 9.86 -7.56 -6.43
CA ASP A 337 10.22 -6.22 -6.89
C ASP A 337 10.22 -6.10 -8.43
N LYS A 338 11.18 -6.77 -9.09
CA LYS A 338 11.38 -6.76 -10.55
C LYS A 338 12.09 -8.05 -11.01
N PRO A 339 12.08 -8.40 -12.31
CA PRO A 339 12.75 -9.59 -12.80
C PRO A 339 14.20 -9.73 -12.33
N GLY A 340 14.55 -10.91 -11.81
CA GLY A 340 15.86 -11.20 -11.22
C GLY A 340 15.96 -10.95 -9.72
N LYS A 341 14.92 -10.40 -9.07
CA LYS A 341 14.83 -10.31 -7.60
C LYS A 341 14.11 -11.52 -7.01
N SER A 342 14.39 -11.81 -5.74
CA SER A 342 13.70 -12.84 -4.98
C SER A 342 12.29 -12.39 -4.59
N ARG A 343 11.38 -13.35 -4.42
CA ARG A 343 10.06 -13.12 -3.84
C ARG A 343 10.13 -12.84 -2.35
N ASP A 344 9.16 -12.11 -1.83
CA ASP A 344 8.91 -11.94 -0.39
C ASP A 344 7.43 -11.57 -0.13
N PHE A 345 7.00 -11.64 1.14
CA PHE A 345 5.62 -11.34 1.52
C PHE A 345 5.26 -9.86 1.36
N TYR A 346 6.23 -8.95 1.49
CA TYR A 346 6.02 -7.51 1.31
C TYR A 346 5.61 -7.19 -0.14
N HIS A 347 6.40 -7.64 -1.12
CA HIS A 347 6.08 -7.46 -2.54
C HIS A 347 4.85 -8.26 -2.94
N THR A 348 4.64 -9.46 -2.39
CA THR A 348 3.39 -10.21 -2.60
C THR A 348 2.17 -9.38 -2.23
N CYS A 349 2.17 -8.78 -1.04
CA CYS A 349 1.09 -7.90 -0.58
C CYS A 349 0.88 -6.68 -1.49
N TYR A 350 1.93 -5.91 -1.75
CA TYR A 350 1.79 -4.61 -2.41
C TYR A 350 1.65 -4.71 -3.94
N CYS A 351 2.19 -5.75 -4.58
CA CYS A 351 1.90 -6.03 -5.99
C CYS A 351 0.43 -6.44 -6.16
N LEU A 352 -0.11 -7.32 -5.31
CA LEU A 352 -1.54 -7.68 -5.36
C LEU A 352 -2.44 -6.48 -5.03
N SER A 353 -2.06 -5.67 -4.05
CA SER A 353 -2.81 -4.46 -3.70
C SER A 353 -2.85 -3.48 -4.87
N GLY A 354 -1.72 -3.26 -5.54
CA GLY A 354 -1.65 -2.42 -6.74
C GLY A 354 -2.41 -2.99 -7.93
N LEU A 355 -2.39 -4.32 -8.12
CA LEU A 355 -3.18 -5.02 -9.14
C LEU A 355 -4.68 -4.81 -8.91
N SER A 356 -5.15 -4.94 -7.66
CA SER A 356 -6.54 -4.65 -7.27
C SER A 356 -6.92 -3.20 -7.57
N ILE A 357 -6.09 -2.21 -7.18
CA ILE A 357 -6.33 -0.80 -7.51
C ILE A 357 -6.43 -0.57 -9.03
N ALA A 358 -5.58 -1.24 -9.82
CA ALA A 358 -5.60 -1.12 -11.28
C ALA A 358 -6.81 -1.79 -11.93
N GLN A 359 -7.44 -2.77 -11.26
CA GLN A 359 -8.59 -3.51 -11.77
C GLN A 359 -9.91 -2.81 -11.48
N HIS A 360 -10.03 -2.13 -10.33
CA HIS A 360 -11.31 -1.60 -9.85
C HIS A 360 -11.31 -0.07 -9.79
N PHE A 361 -12.14 0.54 -10.63
CA PHE A 361 -12.51 1.94 -10.54
C PHE A 361 -13.85 2.10 -9.80
N GLY A 362 -13.94 3.07 -8.90
CA GLY A 362 -15.18 3.36 -8.17
C GLY A 362 -15.30 4.82 -7.72
N SER A 363 -16.40 5.48 -8.08
CA SER A 363 -16.68 6.87 -7.72
C SER A 363 -18.18 7.10 -7.54
N GLY A 364 -18.65 7.22 -6.30
CA GLY A 364 -20.08 7.24 -6.00
C GLY A 364 -20.73 5.92 -6.40
N ASP A 365 -21.83 5.98 -7.15
CA ASP A 365 -22.54 4.81 -7.67
C ASP A 365 -21.90 4.21 -8.93
N ILE A 366 -20.83 4.82 -9.44
CA ILE A 366 -20.17 4.40 -10.68
C ILE A 366 -19.07 3.39 -10.35
N LEU A 367 -19.16 2.21 -10.97
CA LEU A 367 -18.17 1.14 -10.88
C LEU A 367 -17.76 0.71 -12.29
N HIS A 368 -16.46 0.57 -12.51
CA HIS A 368 -15.92 0.07 -13.76
C HIS A 368 -14.72 -0.84 -13.47
N GLU A 369 -14.70 -2.01 -14.12
CA GLU A 369 -13.63 -2.99 -13.95
C GLU A 369 -12.85 -3.16 -15.26
N VAL A 370 -11.53 -3.17 -15.15
CA VAL A 370 -10.63 -3.48 -16.27
C VAL A 370 -9.77 -4.67 -15.83
N ILE A 371 -10.09 -5.87 -16.32
CA ILE A 371 -9.35 -7.08 -15.97
C ILE A 371 -8.49 -7.50 -17.17
N VAL A 372 -7.17 -7.34 -17.05
CA VAL A 372 -6.23 -7.78 -18.10
C VAL A 372 -5.96 -9.28 -17.98
N GLY A 373 -6.05 -9.99 -19.10
CA GLY A 373 -5.81 -11.44 -19.18
C GLY A 373 -7.08 -12.25 -18.96
N VAL A 374 -6.98 -13.40 -18.29
CA VAL A 374 -8.14 -14.24 -17.99
C VAL A 374 -9.03 -13.60 -16.92
N PRO A 375 -10.37 -13.79 -16.96
CA PRO A 375 -11.29 -13.22 -15.96
C PRO A 375 -10.95 -13.59 -14.51
N GLU A 376 -10.35 -14.76 -14.30
CA GLU A 376 -9.91 -15.26 -13.00
C GLU A 376 -8.78 -14.41 -12.39
N ASN A 377 -8.17 -13.48 -13.13
CA ASN A 377 -7.21 -12.52 -12.59
C ASN A 377 -7.85 -11.49 -11.65
N ARG A 378 -9.18 -11.35 -11.66
CA ARG A 378 -9.93 -10.38 -10.85
C ARG A 378 -9.72 -10.59 -9.34
N LEU A 379 -9.03 -9.68 -8.68
CA LEU A 379 -8.86 -9.68 -7.23
C LEU A 379 -10.11 -9.13 -6.51
N GLN A 380 -10.13 -9.24 -5.19
CA GLN A 380 -11.05 -8.46 -4.37
C GLN A 380 -10.58 -6.99 -4.31
N PRO A 381 -11.49 -6.02 -4.20
CA PRO A 381 -11.13 -4.60 -4.09
C PRO A 381 -10.43 -4.32 -2.75
N THR A 382 -9.49 -3.36 -2.76
CA THR A 382 -8.85 -2.83 -1.54
C THR A 382 -9.23 -1.37 -1.29
N HIS A 383 -9.40 -0.99 -0.02
CA HIS A 383 -9.68 0.39 0.35
C HIS A 383 -8.42 1.25 0.21
N PRO A 384 -8.44 2.34 -0.59
CA PRO A 384 -7.22 3.06 -0.96
C PRO A 384 -6.56 3.80 0.21
N VAL A 385 -7.29 4.08 1.29
CA VAL A 385 -6.72 4.71 2.50
C VAL A 385 -6.02 3.70 3.40
N TYR A 386 -6.59 2.52 3.63
CA TYR A 386 -6.18 1.60 4.70
C TYR A 386 -5.45 0.35 4.17
N ASN A 387 -5.58 0.09 2.87
CA ASN A 387 -5.14 -1.13 2.21
C ASN A 387 -5.63 -2.43 2.88
N ILE A 388 -6.92 -2.48 3.18
CA ILE A 388 -7.67 -3.70 3.55
C ILE A 388 -9.00 -3.66 2.78
N GLY A 389 -9.72 -4.78 2.70
CA GLY A 389 -11.01 -4.84 2.01
C GLY A 389 -11.98 -3.73 2.45
N PRO A 390 -12.70 -3.03 1.54
CA PRO A 390 -13.68 -2.02 1.92
C PRO A 390 -14.76 -2.55 2.88
N ASP A 391 -15.14 -3.82 2.74
CA ASP A 391 -16.04 -4.53 3.67
C ASP A 391 -15.44 -4.65 5.08
N LYS A 392 -14.13 -4.89 5.18
CA LYS A 392 -13.38 -4.98 6.43
C LYS A 392 -13.31 -3.64 7.15
N VAL A 393 -13.03 -2.56 6.40
CA VAL A 393 -13.06 -1.18 6.92
C VAL A 393 -14.45 -0.88 7.49
N ALA A 394 -15.51 -1.10 6.71
CA ALA A 394 -16.88 -0.83 7.13
C ALA A 394 -17.25 -1.62 8.40
N ARG A 395 -16.91 -2.91 8.45
CA ARG A 395 -17.18 -3.77 9.61
C ARG A 395 -16.45 -3.30 10.87
N ALA A 396 -15.15 -3.01 10.76
CA ALA A 396 -14.34 -2.54 11.89
C ALA A 396 -14.87 -1.22 12.43
N VAL A 397 -15.11 -0.24 11.54
CA VAL A 397 -15.65 1.08 11.93
C VAL A 397 -17.01 0.93 12.62
N VAL A 398 -17.95 0.16 12.04
CA VAL A 398 -19.27 -0.07 12.65
C VAL A 398 -19.15 -0.77 14.01
N HIS A 399 -18.18 -1.67 14.19
CA HIS A 399 -17.95 -2.32 15.47
C HIS A 399 -17.44 -1.30 16.51
N PHE A 400 -16.35 -0.59 16.22
CA PHE A 400 -15.72 0.33 17.19
C PHE A 400 -16.51 1.62 17.45
N MET A 401 -17.35 2.07 16.51
CA MET A 401 -18.26 3.21 16.73
C MET A 401 -19.32 2.95 17.80
N LYS A 402 -19.63 1.69 18.12
CA LYS A 402 -20.53 1.34 19.24
C LYS A 402 -19.89 1.60 20.60
N MET A 403 -18.56 1.69 20.66
CA MET A 403 -17.80 1.94 21.87
C MET A 403 -17.51 3.43 22.01
N LYS A 404 -17.53 3.96 23.23
CA LYS A 404 -17.11 5.34 23.49
C LYS A 404 -15.61 5.50 23.22
N VAL A 405 -15.22 6.70 22.81
CA VAL A 405 -13.81 7.11 22.79
C VAL A 405 -13.29 7.06 24.23
N PRO A 406 -12.16 6.39 24.52
CA PRO A 406 -11.58 6.37 25.86
C PRO A 406 -11.27 7.79 26.35
N GLU A 407 -11.50 8.05 27.64
CA GLU A 407 -11.05 9.30 28.26
C GLU A 407 -9.53 9.26 28.37
N ALA A 408 -8.85 10.31 27.88
CA ALA A 408 -7.43 10.45 28.10
C ALA A 408 -7.20 10.62 29.61
N THR A 409 -6.61 9.61 30.27
CA THR A 409 -6.19 9.75 31.67
C THR A 409 -5.14 10.85 31.74
N ASN A 410 -5.51 12.00 32.32
CA ASN A 410 -4.62 13.13 32.60
C ASN A 410 -3.45 12.66 33.51
N SER A 411 -2.38 12.13 32.93
CA SER A 411 -1.17 11.76 33.68
C SER A 411 0.07 12.55 33.28
N SER A 412 -0.07 13.64 32.51
CA SER A 412 1.06 14.50 32.10
C SER A 412 0.73 15.99 32.09
N LYS A 413 0.00 16.45 33.12
CA LYS A 413 0.15 17.83 33.62
C LYS A 413 0.99 17.77 34.89
N ASN A 414 2.31 17.68 34.75
CA ASN A 414 3.30 18.07 35.74
C ASN A 414 4.65 18.25 35.07
#